data_AF-A0A2K3MKZ9-F1
#
_entry.id   AF-A0A2K3MKZ9-F1
#
_cell.length_a   1.000
_cell.length_b   1.000
_cell.length_c   1.000
_cell.angle_alpha   90.00
_cell.angle_beta   90.00
_cell.angle_gamma   90.00
#
_symmetry.space_group_name_H-M   'P 1'
#
loop_
_entity.id
_entity.type
_entity.pdbx_description
1 polymer ?
#
loop_
_entity_poly.entity_id
_entity_poly.type
_entity_poly.pdbx_seq_one_letter_code
_entity_poly.pdbx_strand_id
1 'polypeptide(L)'
;MGQGTPGGLNRQPGDRKPDGSDKKDKKFEPAAPPARVGRKQRKQKGSEAASRLPTVTPLSKCKLRLLKLERIKDYLLMEEEFVANQERLKPQEEKAEEDRSKVDDLRGSPMSVGNLEEMIDENHAIVSSSVGPEYYVGISSFVDKDQLEPGCAILMHNKVWF
;
A
#
# COMPACT_ATOMS: atom_id res chain seq x y z
N MET A 1 22.40 43.05 20.80
CA MET A 1 21.81 44.35 21.22
C MET A 1 20.69 44.63 20.24
N GLY A 2 19.39 44.60 20.56
CA GLY A 2 18.71 44.71 21.84
C GLY A 2 17.67 45.84 21.73
N GLN A 3 16.41 45.51 22.06
CA GLN A 3 15.26 46.40 22.29
C GLN A 3 14.52 46.90 21.04
N GLY A 4 13.18 46.84 20.94
CA GLY A 4 12.15 46.53 21.94
C GLY A 4 10.91 47.40 21.67
N THR A 5 9.75 46.76 21.52
CA THR A 5 8.40 47.36 21.40
C THR A 5 7.94 48.00 22.73
N PRO A 6 6.85 48.78 22.78
CA PRO A 6 5.48 48.23 23.02
C PRO A 6 4.38 49.07 22.27
N GLY A 7 3.11 48.70 22.07
CA GLY A 7 2.18 47.84 22.82
C GLY A 7 0.92 48.68 23.20
N GLY A 8 -0.29 48.15 22.97
CA GLY A 8 -1.57 48.69 23.49
C GLY A 8 -2.77 48.34 22.58
N LEU A 9 -3.40 47.16 22.67
CA LEU A 9 -4.48 46.71 23.59
C LEU A 9 -5.80 47.53 23.62
N ASN A 10 -6.83 46.94 22.99
CA ASN A 10 -8.08 46.45 23.61
C ASN A 10 -9.25 47.43 23.96
N ARG A 11 -10.45 47.22 23.35
CA ARG A 11 -11.75 46.85 23.99
C ARG A 11 -13.00 47.22 23.15
N GLN A 12 -13.86 46.22 22.92
CA GLN A 12 -15.32 46.25 22.53
C GLN A 12 -16.21 46.59 23.78
N PRO A 13 -17.59 46.56 23.83
CA PRO A 13 -18.68 46.10 22.91
C PRO A 13 -20.05 46.91 22.93
N GLY A 14 -21.08 46.44 22.18
CA GLY A 14 -22.55 46.62 22.42
C GLY A 14 -23.27 47.73 21.61
N ASP A 15 -24.50 47.65 21.06
CA ASP A 15 -25.69 46.80 21.31
C ASP A 15 -26.84 47.01 20.25
N ARG A 16 -27.70 45.97 20.06
CA ARG A 16 -29.14 45.94 19.61
C ARG A 16 -29.62 45.91 18.11
N LYS A 17 -29.83 44.67 17.60
CA LYS A 17 -31.04 43.95 17.03
C LYS A 17 -32.21 44.70 16.29
N PRO A 18 -33.15 44.00 15.59
CA PRO A 18 -33.14 42.73 14.81
C PRO A 18 -33.99 42.78 13.49
N ASP A 19 -33.94 41.74 12.63
CA ASP A 19 -35.00 41.12 11.76
C ASP A 19 -34.26 40.35 10.64
N GLY A 20 -34.50 39.11 10.21
CA GLY A 20 -35.63 38.20 10.19
C GLY A 20 -35.32 37.17 9.08
N SER A 21 -35.86 35.94 9.18
CA SER A 21 -35.83 34.83 8.20
C SER A 21 -34.61 33.89 8.16
N ASP A 22 -34.61 32.93 9.10
CA ASP A 22 -34.00 31.61 8.96
C ASP A 22 -34.57 30.87 7.72
N LYS A 23 -33.78 30.78 6.65
CA LYS A 23 -33.86 29.69 5.66
C LYS A 23 -32.49 29.03 5.57
N LYS A 24 -32.26 28.05 6.45
CA LYS A 24 -31.15 27.09 6.30
C LYS A 24 -31.43 26.23 5.08
N ASP A 25 -30.90 26.62 3.94
CA ASP A 25 -30.68 25.73 2.81
C ASP A 25 -29.78 24.59 3.28
N LYS A 26 -30.38 23.41 3.48
CA LYS A 26 -29.66 22.15 3.64
C LYS A 26 -28.91 21.91 2.34
N LYS A 27 -27.65 22.37 2.27
CA LYS A 27 -26.69 21.94 1.26
C LYS A 27 -26.67 20.41 1.29
N PHE A 28 -27.24 19.83 0.24
CA PHE A 28 -27.08 18.43 -0.08
C PHE A 28 -25.60 18.21 -0.39
N GLU A 29 -24.86 17.68 0.58
CA GLU A 29 -23.52 17.16 0.31
C GLU A 29 -23.70 15.85 -0.47
N PRO A 30 -23.26 15.78 -1.74
CA PRO A 30 -23.28 14.51 -2.44
C PRO A 30 -22.35 13.54 -1.70
N ALA A 31 -22.89 12.35 -1.39
CA ALA A 31 -22.16 11.26 -0.75
C ALA A 31 -20.78 11.08 -1.38
N ALA A 32 -19.77 10.87 -0.53
CA ALA A 32 -18.39 10.66 -0.96
C ALA A 32 -18.36 9.65 -2.11
N PRO A 33 -17.69 9.96 -3.24
CA PRO A 33 -17.64 9.04 -4.37
C PRO A 33 -17.05 7.70 -3.90
N PRO A 34 -17.57 6.56 -4.37
CA PRO A 34 -17.05 5.26 -3.99
C PRO A 34 -15.54 5.21 -4.27
N ALA A 35 -14.80 4.56 -3.37
CA ALA A 35 -13.38 4.34 -3.51
C ALA A 35 -13.11 3.80 -4.92
N ARG A 36 -12.30 4.52 -5.69
CA ARG A 36 -12.05 4.24 -7.11
C ARG A 36 -11.30 2.90 -7.23
N VAL A 37 -12.05 1.80 -7.25
CA VAL A 37 -11.56 0.49 -7.66
C VAL A 37 -11.15 0.61 -9.13
N GLY A 38 -9.89 0.27 -9.45
CA GLY A 38 -9.43 0.21 -10.85
C GLY A 38 -8.32 1.17 -11.27
N ARG A 39 -7.58 1.83 -10.36
CA ARG A 39 -6.25 2.34 -10.77
C ARG A 39 -5.33 1.14 -11.00
N LYS A 40 -5.26 0.68 -12.25
CA LYS A 40 -4.18 -0.20 -12.75
C LYS A 40 -2.86 0.33 -12.18
N GLN A 41 -2.25 -0.42 -11.27
CA GLN A 41 -0.91 -0.12 -10.79
C GLN A 41 -0.03 0.01 -12.02
N ARG A 42 0.53 1.22 -12.21
CA ARG A 42 1.47 1.51 -13.28
C ARG A 42 2.65 0.56 -13.06
N LYS A 43 2.79 -0.47 -13.90
CA LYS A 43 3.94 -1.39 -13.87
C LYS A 43 5.20 -0.52 -13.74
N GLN A 44 5.82 -0.55 -12.56
CA GLN A 44 7.09 0.10 -12.34
C GLN A 44 8.04 -0.49 -13.39
N LYS A 45 8.59 0.36 -14.24
CA LYS A 45 9.65 -0.04 -15.16
C LYS A 45 10.78 -0.55 -14.27
N GLY A 46 11.10 -1.84 -14.39
CA GLY A 46 11.88 -2.59 -13.40
C GLY A 46 13.30 -2.06 -13.14
N SER A 47 13.98 -2.74 -12.23
CA SER A 47 15.34 -2.48 -11.71
C SER A 47 16.46 -2.38 -12.76
N GLU A 48 16.19 -2.68 -14.02
CA GLU A 48 17.10 -2.60 -15.17
C GLU A 48 17.83 -1.26 -15.32
N ALA A 49 17.28 -0.15 -14.81
CA ALA A 49 17.93 1.15 -14.83
C ALA A 49 18.96 1.33 -13.69
N ALA A 50 18.80 0.62 -12.58
CA ALA A 50 19.66 0.73 -11.40
C ALA A 50 21.00 -0.01 -11.58
N SER A 51 21.04 -1.07 -12.39
CA SER A 51 22.27 -1.86 -12.61
C SER A 51 23.21 -1.28 -13.68
N ARG A 52 22.84 -0.16 -14.33
CA ARG A 52 23.65 0.41 -15.41
C ARG A 52 24.73 1.33 -14.85
N LEU A 53 25.98 0.90 -14.97
CA LEU A 53 27.13 1.73 -14.62
C LEU A 53 27.16 3.01 -15.47
N PRO A 54 27.57 4.15 -14.90
CA PRO A 54 27.77 5.39 -15.66
C PRO A 54 28.76 5.17 -16.81
N THR A 55 28.48 5.76 -17.98
CA THR A 55 29.39 5.66 -19.13
C THR A 55 30.71 6.37 -18.83
N VAL A 56 31.82 5.62 -18.78
CA VAL A 56 33.16 6.18 -18.53
C VAL A 56 33.84 6.54 -19.85
N THR A 57 34.02 7.84 -20.05
CA THR A 57 34.81 8.42 -21.15
C THR A 57 36.00 9.21 -20.59
N PRO A 58 37.20 9.19 -21.21
CA PRO A 58 37.57 8.51 -22.46
C PRO A 58 37.90 7.01 -22.26
N LEU A 59 37.77 6.24 -23.35
CA LEU A 59 38.04 4.79 -23.37
C LEU A 59 39.54 4.46 -23.35
N SER A 60 40.41 5.42 -23.69
CA SER A 60 41.85 5.27 -23.67
C SER A 60 42.38 5.04 -22.24
N LYS A 61 43.52 4.35 -22.14
CA LYS A 61 44.21 4.16 -20.85
C LYS A 61 44.79 5.50 -20.41
N CYS A 62 44.12 6.14 -19.46
CA CYS A 62 44.54 7.45 -18.94
C CYS A 62 44.16 7.58 -17.45
N LYS A 63 44.83 8.50 -16.75
CA LYS A 63 44.59 8.75 -15.32
C LYS A 63 43.14 9.19 -15.04
N LEU A 64 42.51 9.92 -15.96
CA LEU A 64 41.12 10.35 -15.82
C LEU A 64 40.14 9.17 -15.81
N ARG A 65 40.38 8.15 -16.64
CA ARG A 65 39.57 6.92 -16.64
C ARG A 65 39.73 6.15 -15.33
N LEU A 66 40.94 6.07 -14.79
CA LEU A 66 41.21 5.45 -13.50
C LEU A 66 40.42 6.14 -12.37
N LEU A 67 40.52 7.47 -12.26
CA LEU A 67 39.81 8.25 -11.24
C LEU A 67 38.28 8.12 -11.34
N LYS A 68 37.72 8.02 -12.56
CA LYS A 68 36.28 7.77 -12.76
C LYS A 68 35.87 6.37 -12.34
N LEU A 69 36.70 5.36 -12.59
CA LEU A 69 36.43 3.98 -12.17
C LEU A 69 36.58 3.80 -10.65
N GLU A 70 37.55 4.47 -10.02
CA GLU A 70 37.69 4.52 -8.56
C GLU A 70 36.43 5.11 -7.92
N ARG A 71 35.94 6.23 -8.44
CA ARG A 71 34.69 6.83 -7.95
C ARG A 71 33.47 5.90 -8.09
N ILE A 72 33.37 5.16 -9.19
CA ILE A 72 32.30 4.16 -9.38
C ILE A 72 32.44 3.03 -8.36
N LYS A 73 33.67 2.53 -8.14
CA LYS A 73 33.97 1.51 -7.14
C LYS A 73 33.56 1.95 -5.74
N ASP A 74 33.88 3.19 -5.36
CA ASP A 74 33.55 3.72 -4.04
C ASP A 74 32.03 3.79 -3.80
N TYR A 75 31.25 4.18 -4.82
CA TYR A 75 29.78 4.16 -4.73
C TYR A 75 29.22 2.74 -4.60
N LEU A 76 29.74 1.78 -5.38
CA LEU A 76 29.29 0.39 -5.29
C LEU A 76 29.60 -0.23 -3.93
N LEU A 77 30.78 0.03 -3.37
CA LEU A 77 31.13 -0.44 -2.02
C LEU A 77 30.24 0.17 -0.96
N MET A 78 29.91 1.46 -1.08
CA MET A 78 28.98 2.12 -0.17
C MET A 78 27.56 1.53 -0.26
N GLU A 79 27.09 1.21 -1.47
CA GLU A 79 25.80 0.53 -1.68
C GLU A 79 25.82 -0.89 -1.09
N GLU A 80 26.90 -1.66 -1.29
CA GLU A 80 27.07 -3.00 -0.74
C GLU A 80 27.05 -3.00 0.79
N GLU A 81 27.82 -2.11 1.43
CA GLU A 81 27.81 -1.97 2.89
C GLU A 81 26.45 -1.49 3.42
N PHE A 82 25.75 -0.64 2.67
CA PHE A 82 24.41 -0.17 3.04
C PHE A 82 23.39 -1.32 2.99
N VAL A 83 23.40 -2.12 1.92
CA VAL A 83 22.52 -3.28 1.78
C VAL A 83 22.84 -4.33 2.85
N ALA A 84 24.11 -4.67 3.06
CA ALA A 84 24.51 -5.63 4.08
C ALA A 84 24.11 -5.18 5.50
N ASN A 85 24.23 -3.89 5.81
CA ASN A 85 23.75 -3.34 7.07
C ASN A 85 22.22 -3.36 7.17
N GLN A 86 21.50 -3.05 6.10
CA GLN A 86 20.04 -3.15 6.07
C GLN A 86 19.56 -4.58 6.30
N GLU A 87 20.16 -5.57 5.63
CA GLU A 87 19.82 -6.98 5.83
C GLU A 87 20.04 -7.41 7.27
N ARG A 88 21.13 -6.98 7.90
CA ARG A 88 21.37 -7.22 9.34
C ARG A 88 20.34 -6.54 10.26
N LEU A 89 19.76 -5.43 9.81
CA LEU A 89 18.74 -4.64 10.52
C LEU A 89 17.30 -4.99 10.09
N LYS A 90 17.09 -6.05 9.29
CA LYS A 90 15.79 -6.51 8.79
C LYS A 90 15.21 -7.75 9.51
N PRO A 91 15.33 -7.94 10.84
CA PRO A 91 14.58 -9.02 11.50
C PRO A 91 13.06 -8.83 11.40
N GLN A 92 12.59 -7.62 11.09
CA GLN A 92 11.18 -7.36 10.81
C GLN A 92 10.71 -7.87 9.44
N GLU A 93 11.60 -7.89 8.43
CA GLU A 93 11.26 -8.40 7.09
C GLU A 93 11.28 -9.93 7.10
N GLU A 94 12.21 -10.54 7.84
CA GLU A 94 12.24 -11.98 8.10
C GLU A 94 10.96 -12.44 8.80
N LYS A 95 10.50 -11.71 9.83
CA LYS A 95 9.22 -12.00 10.49
C LYS A 95 8.01 -11.88 9.55
N ALA A 96 8.02 -10.91 8.65
CA ALA A 96 6.95 -10.76 7.65
C ALA A 96 6.98 -11.89 6.60
N GLU A 97 8.18 -12.33 6.21
CA GLU A 97 8.37 -13.45 5.29
C GLU A 97 7.97 -14.78 5.93
N GLU A 98 8.30 -15.00 7.21
CA GLU A 98 7.82 -16.14 7.99
C GLU A 98 6.29 -16.15 8.08
N ASP A 99 5.66 -15.01 8.33
CA ASP A 99 4.20 -14.92 8.40
C ASP A 99 3.56 -15.15 7.01
N ARG A 100 4.20 -14.70 5.93
CA ARG A 100 3.80 -15.07 4.56
C ARG A 100 3.91 -16.57 4.28
N SER A 101 5.02 -17.19 4.67
CA SER A 101 5.23 -18.63 4.51
C SER A 101 4.15 -19.43 5.23
N LYS A 102 3.82 -19.07 6.49
CA LYS A 102 2.74 -19.72 7.25
C LYS A 102 1.38 -19.57 6.57
N VAL A 103 1.10 -18.42 5.98
CA VAL A 103 -0.15 -18.19 5.22
C VAL A 103 -0.18 -19.05 3.96
N ASP A 104 0.93 -19.18 3.25
CA ASP A 104 1.00 -20.02 2.06
C ASP A 104 0.86 -21.52 2.40
N ASP A 105 1.42 -21.97 3.54
CA ASP A 105 1.20 -23.32 4.06
C ASP A 105 -0.28 -23.57 4.41
N LEU A 106 -0.96 -22.58 5.00
CA LEU A 106 -2.40 -22.63 5.31
C LEU A 106 -3.27 -22.66 4.04
N ARG A 107 -2.88 -21.93 2.98
CA ARG A 107 -3.58 -21.95 1.70
C ARG A 107 -3.42 -23.28 0.97
N GLY A 108 -2.27 -23.92 1.12
CA GLY A 108 -1.96 -25.21 0.52
C GLY A 108 -1.98 -25.21 -1.01
N SER A 109 -1.72 -26.37 -1.59
CA SER A 109 -1.83 -26.62 -3.02
C SER A 109 -2.49 -27.99 -3.21
N PRO A 110 -3.51 -28.14 -4.07
CA PRO A 110 -4.04 -27.17 -5.05
C PRO A 110 -5.10 -26.21 -4.47
N MET A 111 -5.19 -25.00 -5.05
CA MET A 111 -6.30 -24.07 -4.81
C MET A 111 -7.35 -24.23 -5.91
N SER A 112 -8.63 -24.29 -5.52
CA SER A 112 -9.77 -24.33 -6.43
C SER A 112 -10.27 -22.92 -6.71
N VAL A 113 -10.81 -22.69 -7.90
CA VAL A 113 -11.43 -21.40 -8.26
C VAL A 113 -12.94 -21.53 -8.13
N GLY A 114 -13.54 -20.58 -7.44
CA GLY A 114 -14.99 -20.46 -7.27
C GLY A 114 -15.45 -19.02 -7.40
N ASN A 115 -16.76 -18.81 -7.30
CA ASN A 115 -17.38 -17.50 -7.30
C ASN A 115 -17.97 -17.21 -5.92
N LEU A 116 -17.81 -15.97 -5.46
CA LEU A 116 -18.51 -15.48 -4.28
C LEU A 116 -19.95 -15.14 -4.65
N GLU A 117 -20.94 -15.65 -3.92
CA GLU A 117 -22.35 -15.33 -4.19
C GLU A 117 -22.85 -14.28 -3.22
N GLU A 118 -22.90 -14.63 -1.93
CA GLU A 118 -23.44 -13.74 -0.89
C GLU A 118 -22.55 -13.78 0.35
N MET A 119 -22.29 -12.60 0.91
CA MET A 119 -21.70 -12.46 2.24
C MET A 119 -22.82 -12.50 3.27
N ILE A 120 -22.79 -13.51 4.15
CA ILE A 120 -23.80 -13.67 5.20
C ILE A 120 -23.38 -12.86 6.42
N ASP A 121 -22.14 -13.10 6.88
CA ASP A 121 -21.55 -12.45 8.04
C ASP A 121 -20.20 -11.82 7.67
N GLU A 122 -19.58 -11.13 8.62
CA GLU A 122 -18.22 -10.61 8.46
C GLU A 122 -17.17 -11.72 8.24
N ASN A 123 -17.43 -12.95 8.70
CA ASN A 123 -16.47 -14.06 8.66
C ASN A 123 -16.95 -15.25 7.81
N HIS A 124 -18.16 -15.19 7.24
CA HIS A 124 -18.73 -16.31 6.48
C HIS A 124 -19.38 -15.83 5.18
N ALA A 125 -19.18 -16.62 4.13
CA ALA A 125 -19.79 -16.38 2.85
C ALA A 125 -20.27 -17.67 2.19
N ILE A 126 -21.28 -17.52 1.34
CA ILE A 126 -21.72 -18.56 0.41
C ILE A 126 -20.91 -18.43 -0.87
N VAL A 127 -20.33 -19.54 -1.28
CA VAL A 127 -19.46 -19.62 -2.45
C VAL A 127 -19.92 -20.77 -3.34
N SER A 128 -19.96 -20.53 -4.65
CA SER A 128 -20.20 -21.58 -5.64
C SER A 128 -18.90 -22.07 -6.24
N SER A 129 -18.66 -23.37 -6.13
CA SER A 129 -17.56 -24.00 -6.86
C SER A 129 -17.90 -24.11 -8.34
N SER A 130 -16.88 -24.28 -9.19
CA SER A 130 -17.06 -24.49 -10.64
C SER A 130 -18.03 -25.64 -10.99
N VAL A 131 -18.27 -26.57 -10.07
CA VAL A 131 -19.13 -27.75 -10.25
C VAL A 131 -20.57 -27.50 -9.78
N GLY A 132 -20.91 -26.29 -9.31
CA GLY A 132 -22.26 -25.89 -8.93
C GLY A 132 -22.76 -26.16 -7.49
N PRO A 133 -22.10 -26.94 -6.60
CA PRO A 133 -22.52 -26.96 -5.20
C PRO A 133 -22.13 -25.64 -4.52
N GLU A 134 -23.10 -25.09 -3.80
CA GLU A 134 -22.94 -23.95 -2.91
C GLU A 134 -22.39 -24.42 -1.57
N TYR A 135 -21.41 -23.70 -1.06
CA TYR A 135 -20.75 -24.03 0.19
C TYR A 135 -20.75 -22.84 1.13
N TYR A 136 -21.06 -23.11 2.40
CA TYR A 136 -20.88 -22.16 3.48
C TYR A 136 -19.44 -22.24 3.97
N VAL A 137 -18.65 -21.20 3.71
CA VAL A 137 -17.20 -21.20 3.97
C VAL A 137 -16.80 -19.99 4.81
N GLY A 138 -15.84 -20.21 5.72
CA GLY A 138 -15.23 -19.14 6.50
C GLY A 138 -14.20 -18.34 5.69
N ILE A 139 -14.28 -17.01 5.79
CA ILE A 139 -13.30 -16.10 5.18
C ILE A 139 -12.04 -16.08 6.07
N SER A 140 -10.88 -16.33 5.47
CA SER A 140 -9.61 -16.27 6.20
C SER A 140 -9.24 -14.83 6.57
N SER A 141 -8.60 -14.64 7.73
CA SER A 141 -8.26 -13.33 8.28
C SER A 141 -7.25 -12.52 7.46
N PHE A 142 -6.46 -13.18 6.60
CA PHE A 142 -5.51 -12.52 5.71
C PHE A 142 -6.18 -11.92 4.46
N VAL A 143 -7.49 -12.12 4.28
CA VAL A 143 -8.26 -11.58 3.17
C VAL A 143 -8.86 -10.23 3.56
N ASP A 144 -8.71 -9.24 2.68
CA ASP A 144 -9.33 -7.93 2.83
C ASP A 144 -10.80 -7.99 2.40
N LYS A 145 -11.71 -7.74 3.34
CA LYS A 145 -13.16 -7.86 3.14
C LYS A 145 -13.74 -6.75 2.28
N ASP A 146 -13.07 -5.59 2.25
CA ASP A 146 -13.52 -4.43 1.47
C ASP A 146 -13.37 -4.64 -0.04
N GLN A 147 -12.62 -5.66 -0.45
CA GLN A 147 -12.39 -6.03 -1.85
C GLN A 147 -13.30 -7.17 -2.31
N LEU A 148 -14.13 -7.73 -1.43
CA LEU A 148 -15.02 -8.84 -1.76
C LEU A 148 -16.38 -8.32 -2.22
N GLU A 149 -16.67 -8.52 -3.51
CA GLU A 149 -17.96 -8.21 -4.10
C GLU A 149 -18.63 -9.51 -4.60
N PRO A 150 -19.97 -9.62 -4.52
CA PRO A 150 -20.71 -10.69 -5.18
C PRO A 150 -20.33 -10.84 -6.65
N GLY A 151 -20.05 -12.07 -7.08
CA GLY A 151 -19.59 -12.40 -8.43
C GLY A 151 -18.08 -12.34 -8.63
N CYS A 152 -17.29 -11.96 -7.62
CA CYS A 152 -15.83 -12.04 -7.70
C CYS A 152 -15.35 -13.50 -7.78
N ALA A 153 -14.30 -13.71 -8.58
CA ALA A 153 -13.56 -14.97 -8.58
C ALA A 153 -12.69 -15.05 -7.32
N ILE A 154 -12.87 -16.11 -6.55
CA ILE A 154 -12.16 -16.37 -5.30
C ILE A 154 -11.35 -17.65 -5.40
N LEU A 155 -10.30 -17.75 -4.58
CA LEU A 155 -9.53 -18.97 -4.42
C LEU A 155 -10.00 -19.69 -3.15
N MET A 156 -10.45 -20.92 -3.33
CA MET A 156 -10.91 -21.81 -2.29
C MET A 156 -9.86 -22.89 -2.01
N HIS A 157 -9.74 -23.30 -0.76
CA HIS A 157 -8.86 -24.42 -0.39
C HIS A 157 -9.52 -25.77 -0.73
N ASN A 158 -8.75 -26.73 -1.24
CA ASN A 158 -9.27 -28.02 -1.70
C ASN A 158 -9.50 -29.05 -0.57
N LYS A 159 -8.87 -28.89 0.61
CA LYS A 159 -8.77 -29.97 1.62
C LYS A 159 -9.81 -29.90 2.77
N VAL A 160 -10.97 -29.27 2.63
CA VAL A 160 -11.97 -29.26 3.71
C VAL A 160 -13.39 -29.50 3.17
N TRP A 161 -13.86 -30.74 3.32
CA TRP A 161 -15.29 -31.11 3.33
C TRP A 161 -15.58 -32.16 4.43
N PHE A 162 -14.97 -32.01 5.61
CA PHE A 162 -15.34 -32.75 6.83
C PHE A 162 -15.20 -31.85 8.05
#